data_AF-A0A3N5AKK0-F1
#
_entry.id   AF-A0A3N5AKK0-F1
#
_cell.length_a   1.000
_cell.length_b   1.000
_cell.length_c   1.000
_cell.angle_alpha   90.00
_cell.angle_beta   90.00
_cell.angle_gamma   90.00
#
_symmetry.space_group_name_H-M   'P 1'
#
loop_
_entity.id
_entity.type
_entity.pdbx_description
1 polymer ?
#
loop_
_entity_poly.entity_id
_entity_poly.type
_entity_poly.pdbx_seq_one_letter_code
_entity_poly.pdbx_strand_id
1 'polypeptide(L)'
;MNADQAELVTSYPDGTIGVTIKYGKGYEDTWAVFRGSVRQVRQLICDYFGFECKDVTSLSLSDLVVNATNLAHGKGNIASILDARIIPDAAPEQPPANDPWAAATAAKPEPKADNPSAWILGEIEKQATIADLQKLWAANQAMFSDPAVMAAYKARGRALKTG
;
A
#
# COMPACT_ATOMS: atom_id res chain seq x y z
N MET A 1 -20.70 30.72 6.90
CA MET A 1 -21.13 29.32 6.74
C MET A 1 -20.68 28.57 7.99
N ASN A 2 -21.61 27.94 8.71
CA ASN A 2 -21.30 27.18 9.94
C ASN A 2 -20.61 25.86 9.56
N ALA A 3 -19.55 25.45 10.28
CA ALA A 3 -18.75 24.27 9.91
C ALA A 3 -19.48 22.92 10.01
N ASP A 4 -20.68 22.90 10.60
CA ASP A 4 -21.63 21.77 10.55
C ASP A 4 -22.30 21.60 9.17
N GLN A 5 -22.13 22.56 8.25
CA GLN A 5 -22.70 22.51 6.90
C GLN A 5 -21.69 22.17 5.80
N ALA A 6 -20.47 21.79 6.15
CA ALA A 6 -19.59 21.16 5.18
C ALA A 6 -20.10 19.75 4.91
N GLU A 7 -21.10 19.64 4.02
CA GLU A 7 -21.52 18.37 3.47
C GLU A 7 -20.29 17.63 2.93
N LEU A 8 -20.02 16.45 3.50
CA LEU A 8 -18.87 15.62 3.14
C LEU A 8 -18.92 15.27 1.65
N VAL A 9 -20.14 15.09 1.12
CA VAL A 9 -20.43 14.95 -0.29
C VAL A 9 -21.71 15.73 -0.61
N THR A 10 -21.64 16.62 -1.61
CA THR A 10 -22.78 17.40 -2.12
C THR A 10 -23.00 17.09 -3.59
N SER A 11 -24.24 16.88 -4.02
CA SER A 11 -24.59 16.88 -5.44
C SER A 11 -25.14 18.25 -5.84
N TYR A 12 -24.76 18.74 -7.02
CA TYR A 12 -25.17 20.05 -7.52
C TYR A 12 -26.17 19.92 -8.69
N PRO A 13 -26.99 20.95 -8.95
CA PRO A 13 -27.98 20.94 -10.03
C PRO A 13 -27.37 20.77 -11.44
N ASP A 14 -26.09 21.09 -11.60
CA ASP A 14 -25.31 20.92 -12.83
C ASP A 14 -24.80 19.48 -13.03
N GLY A 15 -25.15 18.54 -12.14
CA GLY A 15 -24.71 17.15 -12.18
C GLY A 15 -23.28 16.93 -11.66
N THR A 16 -22.60 17.98 -11.15
CA THR A 16 -21.31 17.85 -10.47
C THR A 16 -21.48 17.40 -9.02
N ILE A 17 -20.39 16.87 -8.47
CA ILE A 17 -20.28 16.52 -7.05
C ILE A 17 -19.23 17.42 -6.38
N GLY A 18 -19.46 17.71 -5.11
CA GLY A 18 -18.50 18.32 -4.19
C GLY A 18 -18.09 17.29 -3.15
N VAL A 19 -16.79 17.21 -2.84
CA VAL A 19 -16.26 16.38 -1.75
C VAL A 19 -15.42 17.27 -0.83
N THR A 20 -15.72 17.23 0.46
CA THR A 20 -14.99 17.98 1.48
C THR A 20 -14.22 17.03 2.38
N ILE A 21 -12.90 17.25 2.53
CA ILE A 21 -12.02 16.46 3.39
C ILE A 21 -11.46 17.37 4.48
N LYS A 22 -11.87 17.14 5.73
CA LYS A 22 -11.38 17.85 6.91
C LYS A 22 -10.12 17.18 7.47
N TYR A 23 -9.20 17.98 7.99
CA TYR A 23 -7.91 17.49 8.51
C TYR A 23 -7.94 17.28 10.02
N GLY A 24 -9.01 17.73 10.67
CA GLY A 24 -9.28 17.50 12.09
C GLY A 24 -10.76 17.71 12.40
N LYS A 25 -11.07 17.77 13.70
CA LYS A 25 -12.44 17.83 14.24
C LYS A 25 -12.87 19.25 14.63
N GLY A 26 -11.92 20.16 14.77
CA GLY A 26 -12.12 21.55 15.19
C GLY A 26 -12.64 22.43 14.06
N TYR A 27 -13.19 23.57 14.45
CA TYR A 27 -13.69 24.59 13.51
C TYR A 27 -12.56 25.29 12.76
N GLU A 28 -11.43 25.51 13.44
CA GLU A 28 -10.24 26.17 12.90
C GLU A 28 -9.33 25.20 12.13
N ASP A 29 -9.67 23.91 12.09
CA ASP A 29 -8.87 22.91 11.39
C ASP A 29 -9.00 23.10 9.89
N THR A 30 -7.91 22.91 9.16
CA THR A 30 -7.90 23.06 7.70
C THR A 30 -8.74 21.98 7.00
N TRP A 31 -9.27 22.30 5.83
CA TRP A 31 -9.96 21.34 4.97
C TRP A 31 -9.67 21.62 3.49
N ALA A 32 -9.85 20.60 2.67
CA ALA A 32 -9.80 20.68 1.21
C ALA A 32 -11.18 20.39 0.61
N VAL A 33 -11.55 21.11 -0.45
CA VAL A 33 -12.81 20.92 -1.18
C VAL A 33 -12.52 20.65 -2.65
N PHE A 34 -13.12 19.59 -3.18
CA PHE A 34 -12.98 19.18 -4.57
C PHE A 34 -14.34 19.21 -5.25
N ARG A 35 -14.44 19.81 -6.44
CA ARG A 35 -15.69 19.88 -7.21
C ARG A 35 -15.49 19.52 -8.67
N GLY A 36 -16.43 18.77 -9.21
CA GLY A 36 -16.46 18.41 -10.64
C GLY A 36 -17.29 17.16 -10.89
N SER A 37 -17.12 16.56 -12.07
CA SER A 37 -17.64 15.21 -12.30
C SER A 37 -16.97 14.19 -11.37
N VAL A 38 -17.61 13.04 -11.16
CA VAL A 38 -17.04 11.92 -10.37
C VAL A 38 -15.61 11.58 -10.79
N ARG A 39 -15.36 11.55 -12.11
CA ARG A 39 -14.02 11.25 -12.66
C ARG A 39 -13.01 12.36 -12.35
N GLN A 40 -13.41 13.62 -12.46
CA GLN A 40 -12.55 14.76 -12.15
C GLN A 40 -12.23 14.81 -10.65
N VAL A 41 -13.23 14.63 -9.79
CA VAL A 41 -13.01 14.63 -8.33
C VAL A 41 -12.08 13.50 -7.91
N ARG A 42 -12.20 12.30 -8.50
CA ARG A 42 -11.25 11.22 -8.28
C ARG A 42 -9.81 11.65 -8.63
N GLN A 43 -9.60 12.19 -9.83
CA GLN A 43 -8.27 12.62 -10.26
C GLN A 43 -7.71 13.70 -9.34
N LEU A 44 -8.52 14.70 -8.99
CA LEU A 44 -8.13 15.78 -8.08
C LEU A 44 -7.71 15.25 -6.71
N ILE A 45 -8.44 14.28 -6.14
CA ILE A 45 -8.07 13.66 -4.86
C ILE A 45 -6.75 12.90 -4.99
N CYS A 46 -6.54 12.13 -6.05
CA CYS A 46 -5.26 11.45 -6.28
C CYS A 46 -4.09 12.44 -6.34
N ASP A 47 -4.20 13.45 -7.18
CA ASP A 47 -3.13 14.43 -7.42
C ASP A 47 -2.81 15.22 -6.15
N TYR A 48 -3.86 15.65 -5.43
CA TYR A 48 -3.71 16.47 -4.23
C TYR A 48 -3.13 15.69 -3.04
N PHE A 49 -3.50 14.41 -2.86
CA PHE A 49 -2.99 13.58 -1.76
C PHE A 49 -1.76 12.75 -2.12
N GLY A 50 -1.35 12.74 -3.39
CA GLY A 50 -0.18 12.01 -3.88
C GLY A 50 -0.42 10.51 -4.08
N PHE A 51 -1.66 10.10 -4.34
CA PHE A 51 -1.97 8.71 -4.67
C PHE A 51 -1.67 8.44 -6.15
N GLU A 52 -1.02 7.31 -6.44
CA GLU A 52 -0.92 6.85 -7.83
C GLU A 52 -2.31 6.40 -8.29
N CYS A 53 -2.94 7.22 -9.12
CA CYS A 53 -4.35 7.04 -9.47
C CYS A 53 -4.62 5.70 -10.19
N LYS A 54 -3.60 5.11 -10.84
CA LYS A 54 -3.62 3.76 -11.44
C LYS A 54 -3.76 2.64 -10.39
N ASP A 55 -3.18 2.80 -9.20
CA ASP A 55 -3.18 1.79 -8.13
C ASP A 55 -4.48 1.79 -7.33
N VAL A 56 -5.25 2.88 -7.41
CA VAL A 56 -6.55 3.05 -6.77
C VAL A 56 -7.74 2.98 -7.74
N THR A 57 -7.51 2.54 -8.98
CA THR A 57 -8.58 2.39 -10.01
C THR A 57 -9.64 1.37 -9.61
N SER A 58 -9.29 0.38 -8.80
CA SER A 58 -10.21 -0.64 -8.27
C SER A 58 -11.06 -0.14 -7.10
N LEU A 59 -10.66 0.95 -6.43
CA LEU A 59 -11.40 1.50 -5.30
C LEU A 59 -12.62 2.28 -5.78
N SER A 60 -13.72 2.20 -5.03
CA SER A 60 -14.84 3.12 -5.22
C SER A 60 -14.43 4.55 -4.85
N LEU A 61 -15.20 5.56 -5.28
CA LEU A 61 -14.91 6.95 -4.90
C LEU A 61 -15.02 7.13 -3.38
N SER A 62 -15.97 6.44 -2.73
CA SER A 62 -16.10 6.45 -1.27
C SER A 62 -14.86 5.90 -0.56
N ASP A 63 -14.28 4.79 -1.04
CA ASP A 63 -13.07 4.23 -0.42
C ASP A 63 -11.88 5.16 -0.60
N LEU A 64 -11.76 5.80 -1.77
CA LEU A 64 -10.73 6.80 -2.01
C LEU A 64 -10.87 8.00 -1.06
N VAL A 65 -12.10 8.49 -0.83
CA VAL A 65 -12.37 9.59 0.11
C VAL A 65 -12.03 9.19 1.56
N VAL A 66 -12.32 7.96 1.97
CA VAL A 66 -11.93 7.44 3.29
C VAL A 66 -10.41 7.41 3.43
N ASN A 67 -9.70 6.88 2.44
CA ASN A 67 -8.24 6.83 2.45
C ASN A 67 -7.61 8.23 2.51
N ALA A 68 -8.14 9.17 1.71
CA ALA A 68 -7.72 10.57 1.73
C ALA A 68 -7.97 11.24 3.10
N THR A 69 -9.12 10.96 3.72
CA THR A 69 -9.47 11.49 5.06
C THR A 69 -8.54 10.95 6.13
N ASN A 70 -8.25 9.65 6.12
CA ASN A 70 -7.31 9.03 7.06
C ASN A 70 -5.91 9.62 6.93
N LEU A 71 -5.45 9.85 5.70
CA LEU A 71 -4.17 10.50 5.43
C LEU A 71 -4.17 11.96 5.93
N ALA A 72 -5.25 12.71 5.71
CA ALA A 72 -5.40 14.09 6.17
C ALA A 72 -5.33 14.18 7.70
N HIS A 73 -6.08 13.33 8.41
CA HIS A 73 -6.03 13.25 9.88
C HIS A 73 -4.65 12.83 10.39
N GLY A 74 -3.99 11.88 9.73
CA GLY A 74 -2.62 11.47 10.07
C GLY A 74 -1.65 12.64 9.98
N LYS A 75 -1.68 13.40 8.88
CA LYS A 75 -0.84 14.59 8.69
C LYS A 75 -1.14 15.67 9.72
N GLY A 76 -2.43 15.97 9.97
CA GLY A 76 -2.85 16.96 10.96
C GLY A 76 -2.39 16.61 12.38
N ASN A 77 -2.55 15.34 12.78
CA ASN A 77 -2.12 14.87 14.11
C ASN A 77 -0.60 14.94 14.29
N ILE A 78 0.18 14.52 13.28
CA ILE A 78 1.64 14.59 13.35
C ILE A 78 2.10 16.05 13.46
N ALA A 79 1.56 16.95 12.63
CA ALA A 79 1.91 18.36 12.65
C ALA A 79 1.57 19.02 13.99
N SER A 80 0.36 18.78 14.51
CA SER A 80 -0.12 19.40 15.76
C SER A 80 0.51 18.84 17.04
N ILE A 81 0.76 17.53 17.11
CA ILE A 81 1.31 16.89 18.33
C ILE A 81 2.82 17.10 18.43
N LEU A 82 3.53 17.06 17.30
CA LEU A 82 4.99 17.05 17.27
C LEU A 82 5.61 18.38 16.80
N ASP A 83 4.79 19.41 16.56
CA ASP A 83 5.20 20.66 15.89
C ASP A 83 5.97 20.38 14.58
N ALA A 84 5.57 19.30 13.91
CA ALA A 84 6.26 18.81 12.73
C ALA A 84 5.83 19.61 11.51
N ARG A 85 6.81 19.94 10.65
CA ARG A 85 6.57 20.58 9.36
C ARG A 85 6.84 19.62 8.21
N ILE A 86 6.04 19.70 7.17
CA ILE A 86 6.27 18.94 5.93
C ILE A 86 7.51 19.54 5.24
N ILE A 87 8.52 18.72 5.02
CA ILE A 87 9.67 19.07 4.17
C ILE A 87 9.36 18.48 2.78
N PRO A 88 9.47 19.28 1.69
CA PRO A 88 9.34 18.74 0.35
C PRO A 88 10.35 17.60 0.16
N ASP A 89 9.98 16.56 -0.60
CA ASP A 89 10.97 15.57 -1.01
C ASP A 89 12.11 16.30 -1.74
N ALA A 90 13.28 16.31 -1.12
CA ALA A 90 14.50 16.63 -1.81
C ALA A 90 14.71 15.52 -2.86
N ALA A 91 15.17 15.92 -4.06
CA ALA A 91 15.69 14.95 -5.02
C ALA A 91 16.65 14.00 -4.26
N PRO A 92 16.63 12.68 -4.53
CA PRO A 92 17.26 11.70 -3.67
C PRO A 92 18.70 12.09 -3.37
N GLU A 93 18.96 12.50 -2.13
CA GLU A 93 20.31 12.78 -1.66
C GLU A 93 21.09 11.46 -1.80
N GLN A 94 22.21 11.51 -2.52
CA GLN A 94 23.13 10.39 -2.54
C GLN A 94 23.53 10.11 -1.09
N PRO A 95 23.36 8.86 -0.60
CA PRO A 95 23.71 8.56 0.77
C PRO A 95 25.20 8.87 1.00
N PRO A 96 25.56 9.49 2.14
CA PRO A 96 26.96 9.73 2.47
C PRO A 96 27.70 8.38 2.44
N ALA A 97 28.84 8.35 1.77
CA ALA A 97 29.54 7.11 1.38
C ALA A 97 29.94 6.17 2.54
N ASN A 98 29.73 6.56 3.81
CA ASN A 98 30.21 5.87 5.00
C ASN A 98 29.18 5.80 6.16
N ASP A 99 27.88 5.84 5.90
CA ASP A 99 26.89 5.66 6.97
C ASP A 99 26.61 4.15 7.25
N PRO A 100 26.93 3.62 8.45
CA PRO A 100 26.62 2.24 8.83
C PRO A 100 25.11 1.93 8.87
N TRP A 101 24.22 2.95 8.90
CA TRP A 101 22.77 2.77 8.83
C TRP A 101 22.23 2.70 7.39
N ALA A 102 22.98 3.15 6.38
CA ALA A 102 22.55 3.11 4.98
C ALA A 102 22.39 1.67 4.44
N ALA A 103 23.07 0.70 5.05
CA ALA A 103 22.97 -0.71 4.68
C ALA A 103 21.59 -1.32 4.99
N ALA A 104 20.84 -0.76 5.94
CA ALA A 104 19.51 -1.27 6.32
C ALA A 104 18.40 -0.75 5.38
N THR A 105 18.54 0.48 4.86
CA THR A 105 17.57 1.12 3.96
C THR A 105 17.86 0.83 2.47
N ALA A 106 19.09 0.42 2.14
CA ALA A 106 19.47 -0.04 0.80
C ALA A 106 19.08 -1.51 0.50
N ALA A 107 18.28 -2.15 1.36
CA ALA A 107 17.57 -3.37 1.01
C ALA A 107 16.45 -3.03 0.00
N LYS A 108 16.87 -2.68 -1.21
CA LYS A 108 16.05 -2.74 -2.41
C LYS A 108 15.41 -4.14 -2.40
N PRO A 109 14.08 -4.31 -2.57
CA PRO A 109 13.59 -5.62 -2.94
C PRO A 109 14.40 -6.02 -4.17
N GLU A 110 15.15 -7.11 -4.05
CA GLU A 110 15.90 -7.66 -5.17
C GLU A 110 14.97 -7.64 -6.38
N PRO A 111 15.43 -7.19 -7.56
CA PRO A 111 14.64 -7.36 -8.76
C PRO A 111 14.24 -8.83 -8.75
N LYS A 112 12.93 -9.08 -8.69
CA LYS A 112 12.36 -10.42 -8.69
C LYS A 112 13.05 -11.10 -9.86
N ALA A 113 14.05 -11.93 -9.57
CA ALA A 113 14.55 -12.82 -10.57
C ALA A 113 13.28 -13.51 -11.04
N ASP A 114 13.01 -13.50 -12.34
CA ASP A 114 12.06 -14.43 -12.94
C ASP A 114 12.62 -15.81 -12.64
N ASN A 115 12.42 -16.24 -11.40
CA ASN A 115 12.79 -17.53 -10.92
C ASN A 115 11.59 -18.36 -11.36
N PRO A 116 11.74 -19.18 -12.42
CA PRO A 116 10.63 -19.97 -12.95
C PRO A 116 10.06 -20.92 -11.88
N SER A 117 10.75 -21.07 -10.75
CA SER A 117 10.35 -21.84 -9.58
C SER A 117 9.73 -21.01 -8.43
N ALA A 118 9.56 -19.69 -8.59
CA ALA A 118 8.94 -18.85 -7.55
C ALA A 118 7.49 -19.25 -7.24
N TRP A 119 6.75 -19.76 -8.23
CA TRP A 119 5.36 -20.21 -8.02
C TRP A 119 5.28 -21.48 -7.16
N ILE A 120 6.26 -22.38 -7.26
CA ILE A 120 6.23 -23.66 -6.52
C ILE A 120 6.53 -23.47 -5.03
N LEU A 121 7.24 -22.39 -4.66
CA LEU A 121 7.47 -22.03 -3.24
C LEU A 121 6.15 -21.79 -2.51
N GLY A 122 5.25 -21.02 -3.12
CA GLY A 122 3.91 -20.78 -2.56
C GLY A 122 3.03 -22.04 -2.57
N GLU A 123 3.27 -22.98 -3.48
CA GLU A 123 2.51 -24.22 -3.54
C GLU A 123 2.96 -25.25 -2.50
N ILE A 124 4.26 -25.25 -2.15
CA ILE A 124 4.82 -26.04 -1.05
C ILE A 124 4.20 -25.61 0.29
N GLU A 125 4.07 -24.29 0.54
CA GLU A 125 3.52 -23.76 1.79
C GLU A 125 2.06 -24.15 2.03
N LYS A 126 1.27 -24.32 0.96
CA LYS A 126 -0.14 -24.70 1.04
C LYS A 126 -0.38 -26.18 1.36
N GLN A 127 0.64 -27.04 1.19
CA GLN A 127 0.44 -28.47 1.40
C GLN A 127 0.17 -28.79 2.88
N ALA A 128 -0.94 -29.46 3.14
CA ALA A 128 -1.38 -29.81 4.50
C ALA A 128 -0.95 -31.21 4.94
N THR A 129 -0.50 -32.07 4.02
CA THR A 129 -0.07 -33.44 4.33
C THR A 129 1.27 -33.78 3.66
N ILE A 130 2.00 -34.72 4.26
CA ILE A 130 3.26 -35.23 3.70
C ILE A 130 3.02 -35.94 2.36
N ALA A 131 1.89 -36.64 2.21
CA ALA A 131 1.54 -37.34 0.97
C ALA A 131 1.33 -36.37 -0.20
N ASP A 132 0.69 -35.23 0.04
CA ASP A 132 0.44 -34.24 -1.02
C ASP A 132 1.71 -33.43 -1.34
N LEU A 133 2.57 -33.20 -0.34
CA LEU A 133 3.90 -32.65 -0.56
C LEU A 133 4.78 -33.57 -1.45
N GLN A 134 4.72 -34.90 -1.25
CA GLN A 134 5.41 -35.87 -2.10
C GLN A 134 4.86 -35.93 -3.53
N LYS A 135 3.54 -35.81 -3.71
CA LYS A 135 2.92 -35.70 -5.04
C LYS A 135 3.35 -34.43 -5.77
N LEU A 136 3.40 -33.31 -5.07
CA LEU A 136 3.86 -32.03 -5.62
C LEU A 136 5.32 -32.12 -6.09
N TRP A 137 6.17 -32.82 -5.34
CA TRP A 137 7.55 -33.09 -5.73
C TRP A 137 7.64 -33.97 -6.98
N ALA A 138 6.92 -35.09 -7.00
CA ALA A 138 6.93 -36.02 -8.13
C ALA A 138 6.45 -35.37 -9.43
N ALA A 139 5.45 -34.48 -9.36
CA ALA A 139 4.91 -33.78 -10.54
C ALA A 139 5.82 -32.66 -11.07
N ASN A 140 6.77 -32.15 -10.27
CA ASN A 140 7.51 -30.92 -10.59
C ASN A 140 9.03 -31.07 -10.38
N GLN A 141 9.59 -32.27 -10.52
CA GLN A 141 10.99 -32.58 -10.20
C GLN A 141 12.01 -31.58 -10.80
N ALA A 142 11.77 -31.08 -12.01
CA ALA A 142 12.65 -30.09 -12.67
C ALA A 142 12.82 -28.80 -11.84
N MET A 143 11.78 -28.38 -11.12
CA MET A 143 11.77 -27.15 -10.30
C MET A 143 12.50 -27.32 -8.96
N PHE A 144 12.75 -28.56 -8.52
CA PHE A 144 13.50 -28.87 -7.30
C PHE A 144 15.02 -28.93 -7.53
N SER A 145 15.48 -28.57 -8.72
CA SER A 145 16.89 -28.28 -8.98
C SER A 145 17.34 -26.97 -8.32
N ASP A 146 16.40 -26.06 -8.02
CA ASP A 146 16.65 -24.83 -7.27
C ASP A 146 16.87 -25.15 -5.76
N PRO A 147 18.03 -24.77 -5.18
CA PRO A 147 18.29 -24.91 -3.76
C PRO A 147 17.22 -24.30 -2.83
N ALA A 148 16.59 -23.18 -3.24
CA ALA A 148 15.56 -22.51 -2.46
C ALA A 148 14.28 -23.34 -2.36
N VAL A 149 13.86 -23.98 -3.46
CA VAL A 149 12.69 -24.86 -3.50
C VAL A 149 12.90 -26.11 -2.66
N MET A 150 14.10 -26.70 -2.73
CA MET A 150 14.47 -27.83 -1.88
C MET A 150 14.53 -27.48 -0.39
N ALA A 151 14.96 -26.26 -0.06
CA ALA A 151 14.94 -25.77 1.32
C ALA A 151 13.50 -25.60 1.84
N ALA A 152 12.62 -24.97 1.06
CA ALA A 152 11.21 -24.80 1.39
C ALA A 152 10.48 -26.15 1.58
N TYR A 153 10.73 -27.11 0.69
CA TYR A 153 10.17 -28.47 0.79
C TYR A 153 10.59 -29.19 2.07
N LYS A 154 11.88 -29.14 2.41
CA LYS A 154 12.40 -29.75 3.64
C LYS A 154 11.83 -29.06 4.88
N ALA A 155 11.70 -27.73 4.86
CA ALA A 155 11.13 -26.97 5.97
C ALA A 155 9.66 -27.33 6.20
N ARG A 156 8.86 -27.37 5.13
CA ARG A 156 7.44 -27.76 5.20
C ARG A 156 7.28 -29.22 5.63
N GLY A 157 8.08 -30.14 5.09
CA GLY A 157 8.06 -31.55 5.48
C GLY A 157 8.41 -31.77 6.96
N ARG A 158 9.31 -30.97 7.54
CA ARG A 158 9.60 -30.98 8.98
C ARG A 158 8.41 -30.46 9.79
N ALA A 159 7.84 -29.33 9.39
CA ALA A 159 6.68 -28.74 10.08
C ALA A 159 5.50 -29.73 10.14
N LEU A 160 5.22 -30.43 9.04
CA LEU A 160 4.14 -31.43 8.96
C LEU A 160 4.44 -32.76 9.66
N LYS A 161 5.68 -32.99 10.11
CA LYS A 161 6.08 -34.18 10.89
C LYS A 161 6.09 -33.90 12.40
N THR A 162 6.20 -32.63 12.78
CA THR A 162 6.27 -32.18 14.16
C THR A 162 4.91 -31.67 14.69
N GLY A 163 3.97 -31.34 13.80
CA GLY A 163 2.55 -31.15 14.13
C GLY A 163 1.76 -32.43 13.94
#